data_AF-A0A1H3PG83-F1
#
_entry.id   AF-A0A1H3PG83-F1
#
_cell.length_a   1.000
_cell.length_b   1.000
_cell.length_c   1.000
_cell.angle_alpha   90.00
_cell.angle_beta   90.00
_cell.angle_gamma   90.00
#
_symmetry.space_group_name_H-M   'P 1'
#
loop_
_entity.id
_entity.type
_entity.pdbx_description
1 polymer ?
#
loop_
_entity_poly.entity_id
_entity_poly.type
_entity_poly.pdbx_seq_one_letter_code
_entity_poly.pdbx_strand_id
1 'polypeptide(L)'
;MNKVIIECAELVDKYELNRDSILKQLQSMEIDKGIEDFIIAYNDDFRYTLIGEIKSKQVVLTNIEKAIAFEKMDNTDLYEFIKKGQGK
;
A
#
# COMPACT_ATOMS: atom_id res chain seq x y z
N MET A 1 -6.27 -16.58 9.30
CA MET A 1 -6.90 -15.74 8.26
C MET A 1 -7.66 -14.64 8.95
N ASN A 2 -7.30 -13.39 8.65
CA ASN A 2 -7.97 -12.24 9.24
C ASN A 2 -9.33 -12.03 8.59
N LYS A 3 -10.30 -11.48 9.32
CA LYS A 3 -11.53 -11.00 8.69
C LYS A 3 -11.20 -9.69 7.98
N VAL A 4 -11.51 -9.57 6.69
CA VAL A 4 -11.25 -8.35 5.92
C VAL A 4 -12.55 -7.64 5.59
N ILE A 5 -12.61 -6.33 5.81
CA ILE A 5 -13.65 -5.42 5.29
C ILE A 5 -12.99 -4.45 4.31
N ILE A 6 -13.68 -4.18 3.20
CA ILE A 6 -13.29 -3.15 2.23
C ILE A 6 -14.34 -2.05 2.29
N GLU A 7 -13.99 -0.91 2.86
CA GLU A 7 -14.88 0.26 2.95
C GLU A 7 -14.72 1.16 1.70
N CYS A 8 -13.57 1.11 1.06
CA CYS A 8 -13.27 1.86 -0.17
C CYS A 8 -13.57 1.07 -1.46
N ALA A 9 -14.69 0.34 -1.52
CA ALA A 9 -15.04 -0.49 -2.68
C ALA A 9 -15.09 0.33 -3.98
N GLU A 10 -15.55 1.58 -3.91
CA GLU A 10 -15.57 2.51 -5.04
C GLU A 10 -14.17 2.78 -5.63
N LEU A 11 -13.12 2.78 -4.81
CA LEU A 11 -11.74 2.95 -5.28
C LEU A 11 -11.20 1.68 -5.94
N VAL A 12 -11.59 0.50 -5.43
CA VAL A 12 -11.27 -0.78 -6.07
C VAL A 12 -11.85 -0.81 -7.49
N ASP A 13 -13.11 -0.39 -7.64
CA ASP A 13 -13.77 -0.34 -8.94
C ASP A 13 -13.18 0.75 -9.84
N LYS A 14 -12.97 1.96 -9.33
CA LYS A 14 -12.38 3.10 -10.06
C LYS A 14 -11.00 2.77 -10.64
N TYR A 15 -10.19 2.03 -9.90
CA TYR A 15 -8.84 1.66 -10.31
C TYR A 15 -8.78 0.28 -10.99
N GLU A 16 -9.92 -0.37 -11.19
CA GLU A 16 -10.03 -1.70 -11.81
C GLU A 16 -9.13 -2.74 -11.13
N LEU A 17 -9.03 -2.68 -9.79
CA LEU A 17 -8.14 -3.55 -9.02
C LEU A 17 -8.78 -4.91 -8.75
N ASN A 18 -7.93 -5.95 -8.67
CA ASN A 18 -8.41 -7.30 -8.39
C ASN A 18 -8.78 -7.43 -6.90
N ARG A 19 -10.09 -7.41 -6.63
CA ARG A 19 -10.64 -7.55 -5.28
C ARG A 19 -10.18 -8.84 -4.58
N ASP A 20 -10.09 -9.96 -5.29
CA ASP A 20 -9.66 -11.23 -4.70
C ASP A 20 -8.18 -11.22 -4.32
N SER A 21 -7.33 -10.56 -5.11
CA SER A 21 -5.92 -10.35 -4.76
C SER A 21 -5.77 -9.49 -3.51
N ILE A 22 -6.51 -8.37 -3.42
CA ILE A 22 -6.53 -7.52 -2.23
C ILE A 22 -6.98 -8.32 -1.00
N LEU A 23 -8.06 -9.08 -1.12
CA LEU A 23 -8.57 -9.92 -0.02
C LEU A 23 -7.53 -10.93 0.44
N LYS A 24 -6.91 -11.67 -0.49
CA LYS A 24 -5.87 -12.65 -0.16
C LYS A 24 -4.68 -12.00 0.55
N GLN A 25 -4.20 -10.87 0.04
CA GLN A 25 -3.10 -10.12 0.64
C GLN A 25 -3.42 -9.71 2.08
N LEU A 26 -4.55 -9.04 2.31
CA LEU A 26 -4.95 -8.56 3.64
C LEU A 26 -5.29 -9.71 4.63
N GLN A 27 -5.79 -10.84 4.13
CA GLN A 27 -6.03 -12.04 4.94
C GLN A 27 -4.74 -12.72 5.41
N SER A 28 -3.66 -12.59 4.62
CA SER A 28 -2.33 -13.15 4.89
C SER A 28 -1.43 -12.23 5.72
N MET A 29 -1.85 -11.00 5.96
CA MET A 29 -1.08 -10.03 6.74
C MET A 29 -0.88 -10.50 8.18
N GLU A 30 0.36 -10.47 8.66
CA GLU A 30 0.66 -10.70 10.07
C GLU A 30 0.19 -9.49 10.88
N ILE A 31 -0.66 -9.74 11.87
CA ILE A 31 -1.18 -8.69 12.76
C ILE A 31 -0.41 -8.77 14.07
N ASP A 32 0.49 -7.80 14.27
CA ASP A 32 1.17 -7.63 15.55
C ASP A 32 0.26 -6.95 16.58
N LYS A 33 0.39 -7.38 17.84
CA LYS A 33 -0.34 -6.77 18.95
C LYS A 33 0.18 -5.34 19.18
N GLY A 34 -0.66 -4.35 18.90
CA GLY A 34 -0.36 -2.94 19.12
C GLY A 34 -0.28 -2.10 17.84
N ILE A 35 -0.41 -2.71 16.66
CA ILE A 35 -0.57 -1.98 15.41
C ILE A 35 -2.07 -1.74 15.19
N GLU A 36 -2.47 -0.48 15.13
CA GLU A 36 -3.85 -0.05 14.88
C GLU A 36 -4.07 0.34 13.42
N ASP A 37 -3.02 0.73 12.70
CA ASP A 37 -3.07 1.21 11.32
C ASP A 37 -2.01 0.53 10.46
N PHE A 38 -2.27 0.38 9.16
CA PHE A 38 -1.31 -0.14 8.19
C PHE A 38 -1.28 0.67 6.90
N ILE A 39 -0.11 0.70 6.29
CA ILE A 39 0.16 1.24 4.96
C ILE A 39 1.06 0.25 4.25
N ILE A 40 0.57 -0.40 3.19
CA ILE A 40 1.32 -1.42 2.46
C ILE A 40 1.17 -1.24 0.95
N ALA A 41 2.17 -1.66 0.17
CA ALA A 41 2.05 -1.72 -1.28
C ALA A 41 1.08 -2.83 -1.70
N TYR A 42 0.30 -2.61 -2.75
CA TYR A 42 -0.49 -3.65 -3.38
C TYR A 42 0.42 -4.63 -4.13
N ASN A 43 0.23 -5.94 -3.90
CA ASN A 43 1.15 -6.95 -4.41
C ASN A 43 1.18 -7.06 -5.94
N ASP A 44 0.05 -6.82 -6.62
CA ASP A 44 -0.02 -6.99 -8.07
C ASP A 44 0.47 -5.74 -8.83
N ASP A 45 0.41 -4.56 -8.21
CA ASP A 45 0.96 -3.33 -8.77
C ASP A 45 1.39 -2.37 -7.65
N PHE A 46 2.71 -2.23 -7.49
CA PHE A 46 3.35 -1.39 -6.47
C PHE A 46 2.98 0.09 -6.56
N ARG A 47 2.37 0.54 -7.67
CA ARG A 47 1.87 1.92 -7.83
C ARG A 47 0.62 2.19 -7.00
N TYR A 48 0.02 1.17 -6.40
CA TYR A 48 -1.09 1.33 -5.48
C TYR A 48 -0.67 1.02 -4.06
N THR A 49 -1.09 1.88 -3.14
CA THR A 49 -0.88 1.72 -1.69
C THR A 49 -2.23 1.45 -1.03
N LEU A 50 -2.30 0.36 -0.27
CA LEU A 50 -3.44 -0.04 0.54
C LEU A 50 -3.27 0.57 1.93
N ILE A 51 -4.28 1.31 2.39
CA ILE A 51 -4.28 2.00 3.67
C ILE A 51 -5.48 1.54 4.46
N GLY A 52 -5.27 1.21 5.73
CA GLY A 52 -6.35 0.72 6.55
C GLY A 52 -6.02 0.60 8.02
N GLU A 53 -6.97 0.03 8.74
CA GLU A 53 -6.96 -0.10 10.19
C GLU A 53 -7.03 -1.59 10.58
N ILE A 54 -6.46 -1.91 11.74
CA ILE A 54 -6.50 -3.21 12.38
C ILE A 54 -7.32 -3.09 13.66
N LYS A 55 -8.52 -3.67 13.65
CA LYS A 55 -9.44 -3.69 14.79
C LYS A 55 -9.48 -5.10 15.39
N SER A 56 -8.70 -5.32 16.46
CA SER A 56 -8.57 -6.60 17.16
C SER A 56 -8.06 -7.76 16.28
N LYS A 57 -8.93 -8.34 15.44
CA LYS A 57 -8.63 -9.45 14.50
C LYS A 57 -9.20 -9.20 13.10
N GLN A 58 -9.57 -7.95 12.85
CA GLN A 58 -10.20 -7.51 11.62
C GLN A 58 -9.31 -6.48 10.95
N VAL A 59 -9.11 -6.66 9.65
CA VAL A 59 -8.42 -5.70 8.79
C VAL A 59 -9.48 -4.93 8.03
N VAL A 60 -9.44 -3.62 8.10
CA VAL A 60 -10.39 -2.74 7.42
C VAL A 60 -9.59 -1.91 6.42
N LEU A 61 -9.81 -2.15 5.13
CA LEU A 61 -9.23 -1.33 4.07
C LEU A 61 -10.09 -0.08 3.90
N THR A 62 -9.55 1.07 4.29
CA THR A 62 -10.26 2.36 4.34
C THR A 62 -9.93 3.24 3.15
N ASN A 63 -8.74 3.09 2.54
CA ASN A 63 -8.33 3.88 1.39
C ASN A 63 -7.36 3.14 0.46
N ILE A 64 -7.29 3.60 -0.79
CA ILE A 64 -6.30 3.16 -1.79
C ILE A 64 -5.74 4.40 -2.49
N GLU A 65 -4.43 4.60 -2.39
CA GLU A 65 -3.75 5.69 -3.07
C GLU A 65 -3.01 5.19 -4.31
N LYS A 66 -3.16 5.90 -5.42
CA LYS A 66 -2.42 5.64 -6.67
C LYS A 66 -1.27 6.63 -6.79
N ALA A 67 -0.07 6.11 -7.02
CA ALA A 67 1.11 6.92 -7.28
C ALA A 67 0.88 7.81 -8.52
N ILE A 68 1.11 9.12 -8.36
CA ILE A 68 1.01 10.11 -9.44
C ILE A 68 2.18 10.02 -10.43
N ALA A 69 3.34 9.56 -9.95
CA ALA A 69 4.56 9.35 -10.70
C ALA A 69 5.41 8.29 -10.00
N PHE A 70 6.25 7.60 -10.76
CA PHE A 70 7.20 6.63 -10.25
C PHE A 70 8.54 6.78 -10.98
N GLU A 71 9.61 6.86 -10.21
CA GLU A 71 10.98 6.86 -10.71
C GLU A 71 11.73 5.70 -10.04
N LYS A 72 12.32 4.83 -10.86
CA LYS A 72 13.17 3.75 -10.36
C LYS A 72 14.54 4.36 -10.07
N MET A 73 14.94 4.37 -8.81
CA MET A 73 16.26 4.84 -8.37
C MET A 73 16.99 3.71 -7.66
N ASP A 74 18.26 3.51 -8.00
CA ASP A 74 19.18 2.75 -7.17
C ASP A 74 20.05 3.68 -6.28
N ASN A 75 20.94 3.10 -5.48
CA ASN A 75 21.81 3.88 -4.59
C ASN A 75 22.77 4.80 -5.36
N THR A 76 23.14 4.45 -6.59
CA THR A 76 23.98 5.28 -7.45
C THR A 76 23.18 6.46 -7.99
N ASP A 77 21.95 6.23 -8.45
CA ASP A 77 21.02 7.29 -8.86
C ASP A 77 20.76 8.26 -7.70
N LEU A 78 20.56 7.74 -6.49
CA LEU A 78 20.37 8.56 -5.28
C LEU A 78 21.62 9.40 -4.96
N TYR A 79 22.80 8.78 -5.02
CA TYR A 79 24.07 9.47 -4.81
C TYR A 79 24.28 10.60 -5.82
N GLU A 80 24.04 10.34 -7.11
CA GLU A 80 24.15 11.34 -8.17
C GLU A 80 23.08 12.42 -8.08
N PHE A 81 21.85 12.09 -7.65
CA PHE A 81 20.78 13.07 -7.38
C PHE A 81 21.18 14.05 -6.27
N ILE A 82 21.66 13.54 -5.13
CA ILE A 82 22.11 14.36 -4.00
C ILE A 82 23.29 15.25 -4.42
N LYS A 83 24.27 14.67 -5.14
CA LYS A 83 25.45 15.40 -5.63
C LYS A 83 25.09 16.52 -6.61
N LYS A 84 24.15 16.27 -7.53
CA LYS A 84 23.65 17.30 -8.48
C LYS A 84 22.81 18.37 -7.77
N GLY A 85 22.09 18.02 -6.71
CA GLY A 85 21.28 18.95 -5.91
C GLY A 85 22.08 19.82 -4.92
N GLN A 86 23.32 19.44 -4.59
CA GLN A 86 24.20 20.18 -3.66
C GLN A 86 25.15 21.18 -4.35
N GLY A 87 25.00 21.41 -5.65
CA GLY A 87 25.71 22.47 -6.37
C GLY A 87 24.83 23.70 -6.59
N LYS A 88 24.75 24.58 -5.58
CA LYS A 88 24.48 26.01 -5.79
C LYS A 88 25.75 26.79 -5.50
#